data_AF-A0A2R6LJQ6-F1
#
_entry.id   AF-A0A2R6LJQ6-F1
#
_cell.length_a   1.000
_cell.length_b   1.000
_cell.length_c   1.000
_cell.angle_alpha   90.00
_cell.angle_beta   90.00
_cell.angle_gamma   90.00
#
_symmetry.space_group_name_H-M   'P 1'
#
loop_
_entity.id
_entity.type
_entity.pdbx_description
1 polymer ?
#
loop_
_entity_poly.entity_id
_entity_poly.type
_entity_poly.pdbx_seq_one_letter_code
_entity_poly.pdbx_strand_id
1 'polypeptide(L)'
;RSSFDLAVLFISHDLSVVREVCDRVGVMYLGEIVETAPTDALFADPRHPYTEALLSSIPLPEPGAELALELSGDVPDPADPPAGCSFHTRCPRVIPPEEYEMSSETLAQVIALRRALAAGTVDDHADAATVRAAFDLPATLEDSAADSVLADAATAVAAGDHETATERLAAFESVCRRRGPDLQSVGPGRQAACHHHDRETDWPES
;
A
#
# COMPACT_ATOMS: atom_id res chain seq x y z
N ARG A 1 22.79 -26.35 18.49
CA ARG A 1 23.31 -25.94 17.15
C ARG A 1 24.80 -25.63 17.32
N SER A 2 25.64 -26.24 16.50
CA SER A 2 27.10 -26.38 16.64
C SER A 2 27.88 -25.07 16.47
N SER A 3 28.92 -24.87 17.30
CA SER A 3 29.80 -23.70 17.39
C SER A 3 30.72 -23.47 16.18
N PHE A 4 30.21 -22.78 15.16
CA PHE A 4 31.06 -21.99 14.26
C PHE A 4 30.64 -20.52 14.40
N ASP A 5 31.59 -19.60 14.63
CA ASP A 5 31.36 -18.15 14.56
C ASP A 5 31.13 -17.75 13.09
N LEU A 6 29.97 -18.13 12.56
CA LEU A 6 29.57 -17.91 11.18
C LEU A 6 28.33 -17.01 11.16
N ALA A 7 28.44 -15.87 10.49
CA ALA A 7 27.29 -15.09 10.06
C ALA A 7 26.89 -15.52 8.64
N VAL A 8 25.60 -15.80 8.42
CA VAL A 8 25.05 -16.20 7.13
C VAL A 8 24.05 -15.16 6.67
N LEU A 9 24.20 -14.67 5.44
CA LEU A 9 23.18 -13.90 4.73
C LEU A 9 22.45 -14.84 3.78
N PHE A 10 21.14 -14.98 3.97
CA PHE A 10 20.26 -15.80 3.13
C PHE A 10 19.23 -14.91 2.44
N ILE A 11 19.04 -15.11 1.12
CA ILE A 11 18.11 -14.33 0.28
C ILE A 11 17.14 -15.32 -0.37
N SER A 12 15.84 -15.14 -0.16
CA SER A 12 14.79 -15.97 -0.72
C SER A 12 13.51 -15.16 -0.92
N HIS A 13 12.67 -15.59 -1.86
CA HIS A 13 11.30 -15.10 -2.04
C HIS A 13 10.28 -16.00 -1.31
N ASP A 14 10.69 -17.19 -0.86
CA ASP A 14 9.85 -18.11 -0.11
C ASP A 14 9.99 -17.81 1.39
N LEU A 15 8.96 -17.16 1.94
CA LEU A 15 8.88 -16.81 3.34
C LEU A 15 8.77 -18.04 4.26
N SER A 16 8.25 -19.17 3.79
CA SER A 16 8.19 -20.41 4.58
C SER A 16 9.60 -20.94 4.88
N VAL A 17 10.51 -20.84 3.91
CA VAL A 17 11.92 -21.22 4.10
C VAL A 17 12.65 -20.21 4.98
N VAL A 18 12.40 -18.91 4.78
CA VAL A 18 12.99 -17.85 5.62
C VAL A 18 12.62 -18.05 7.09
N ARG A 19 11.37 -18.42 7.38
CA ARG A 19 10.88 -18.66 8.74
C ARG A 19 11.67 -19.74 9.49
N GLU A 20 12.09 -20.80 8.80
CA GLU A 20 12.78 -21.95 9.41
C GLU A 20 14.29 -21.72 9.59
N VAL A 21 14.89 -20.90 8.73
CA VAL A 21 16.36 -20.79 8.61
C VAL A 21 16.92 -19.52 9.27
N CYS A 22 16.18 -18.41 9.24
CA CYS A 22 16.69 -17.10 9.65
C CYS A 22 16.32 -16.75 11.09
N ASP A 23 17.24 -16.11 11.82
CA ASP A 23 16.95 -15.51 13.14
C ASP A 23 16.34 -14.10 13.02
N ARG A 24 16.71 -13.38 11.94
CA ARG A 24 16.23 -12.03 11.60
C ARG A 24 15.93 -11.95 10.11
N VAL A 25 14.93 -11.16 9.76
CA VAL A 25 14.48 -10.97 8.39
C VAL A 25 14.53 -9.48 8.05
N GLY A 26 14.99 -9.17 6.84
CA GLY A 26 14.82 -7.87 6.20
C GLY A 26 13.97 -8.03 4.95
N VAL A 27 12.90 -7.24 4.84
CA VAL A 27 11.98 -7.23 3.71
C VAL A 27 12.33 -6.04 2.84
N MET A 28 12.44 -6.28 1.52
CA MET A 28 12.76 -5.26 0.55
C MET A 28 11.61 -5.03 -0.43
N TYR A 29 11.42 -3.78 -0.84
CA TYR A 29 10.53 -3.38 -1.92
C TYR A 29 11.23 -2.36 -2.81
N LEU A 30 11.24 -2.59 -4.13
CA LEU A 30 11.92 -1.75 -5.14
C LEU A 30 13.37 -1.35 -4.75
N GLY A 31 14.11 -2.28 -4.14
CA GLY A 31 15.51 -2.07 -3.76
C GLY A 31 15.73 -1.43 -2.39
N GLU A 32 14.66 -1.07 -1.68
CA GLU A 32 14.73 -0.44 -0.35
C GLU A 32 14.32 -1.41 0.75
N ILE A 33 14.99 -1.36 1.91
CA ILE A 33 14.59 -2.11 3.10
C ILE A 33 13.39 -1.41 3.73
N VAL A 34 12.22 -2.05 3.69
CA VAL A 34 10.97 -1.49 4.22
C VAL A 34 10.63 -2.00 5.62
N GLU A 35 11.16 -3.16 6.01
CA GLU A 35 10.98 -3.71 7.35
C GLU A 35 12.14 -4.62 7.74
N THR A 36 12.57 -4.56 9.01
CA THR A 36 13.47 -5.55 9.60
C THR A 36 12.97 -5.95 10.98
N ALA A 37 13.03 -7.23 11.32
CA ALA A 37 12.59 -7.73 12.62
C ALA A 37 13.18 -9.12 12.92
N PRO A 38 13.18 -9.57 14.19
CA PRO A 38 13.32 -11.00 14.51
C PRO A 38 12.26 -11.79 13.77
N THR A 39 12.62 -12.98 13.27
CA THR A 39 11.73 -13.79 12.42
C THR A 39 10.37 -14.01 13.06
N ASP A 40 10.32 -14.48 14.31
CA ASP A 40 9.04 -14.74 14.99
C ASP A 40 8.17 -13.49 15.13
N ALA A 41 8.78 -12.33 15.39
CA ALA A 41 8.05 -11.07 15.51
C ALA A 41 7.52 -10.56 14.16
N LEU A 42 8.29 -10.75 13.08
CA LEU A 42 7.89 -10.35 11.73
C LEU A 42 6.66 -11.14 11.26
N PHE A 43 6.65 -12.46 11.50
CA PHE A 43 5.56 -13.33 11.09
C PHE A 43 4.31 -13.20 11.98
N ALA A 44 4.46 -12.72 13.22
CA ALA A 44 3.34 -12.54 14.15
C ALA A 44 2.67 -11.16 14.04
N ASP A 45 3.46 -10.11 13.83
CA ASP A 45 2.99 -8.72 13.77
C ASP A 45 3.82 -7.96 12.72
N PRO A 46 3.55 -8.10 11.42
CA PRO A 46 4.23 -7.30 10.40
C PRO A 46 3.89 -5.82 10.56
N ARG A 47 4.89 -4.95 10.50
CA ARG A 47 4.72 -3.50 10.73
C ARG A 47 4.60 -2.71 9.44
N HIS A 48 5.03 -3.24 8.31
CA HIS A 48 4.88 -2.60 7.01
C HIS A 48 3.73 -3.25 6.22
N PRO A 49 2.79 -2.48 5.62
CA PRO A 49 1.66 -3.03 4.87
C PRO A 49 2.07 -3.99 3.73
N TYR A 50 3.24 -3.77 3.13
CA TYR A 50 3.82 -4.71 2.15
C TYR A 50 4.18 -6.07 2.78
N THR A 51 4.82 -6.09 3.95
CA THR A 51 5.17 -7.33 4.65
C THR A 51 3.91 -8.10 5.04
N GLU A 52 2.88 -7.39 5.50
CA GLU A 52 1.58 -7.98 5.80
C GLU A 52 0.95 -8.63 4.56
N ALA A 53 0.97 -7.93 3.42
CA ALA A 53 0.49 -8.48 2.16
C ALA A 53 1.25 -9.75 1.75
N LEU A 54 2.58 -9.74 1.84
CA LEU A 54 3.41 -10.92 1.55
C LEU A 54 3.06 -12.11 2.45
N LEU A 55 2.90 -11.87 3.76
CA LEU A 55 2.57 -12.91 4.73
C LEU A 55 1.15 -13.46 4.54
N SER A 56 0.19 -12.61 4.18
CA SER A 56 -1.19 -13.03 3.90
C SER A 56 -1.30 -14.00 2.72
N SER A 57 -0.28 -14.03 1.85
CA SER A 57 -0.21 -14.96 0.71
C SER A 57 0.33 -16.35 1.10
N ILE A 58 0.78 -16.54 2.34
CA ILE A 58 1.27 -17.84 2.82
C ILE A 58 0.05 -18.70 3.17
N PRO A 59 -0.13 -19.89 2.56
CA PRO A 59 -1.26 -20.76 2.86
C PRO A 59 -1.27 -21.16 4.33
N LEU A 60 -2.34 -20.81 5.05
CA LEU A 60 -2.57 -21.33 6.39
C LEU A 60 -3.23 -22.70 6.31
N PRO A 61 -2.82 -23.67 7.13
CA PRO A 61 -3.39 -25.03 7.12
C PRO A 61 -4.84 -25.10 7.65
N GLU A 62 -5.36 -24.01 8.23
CA GLU A 62 -6.68 -23.94 8.84
C GLU A 62 -7.79 -23.73 7.79
N PRO A 63 -8.84 -24.59 7.75
CA PRO A 63 -9.98 -24.39 6.87
C PRO A 63 -10.72 -23.08 7.21
N GLY A 64 -10.77 -22.13 6.28
CA GLY A 64 -11.46 -20.84 6.46
C GLY A 64 -10.57 -19.68 6.90
N ALA A 65 -9.24 -19.83 6.83
CA ALA A 65 -8.32 -18.71 6.94
C ALA A 65 -8.67 -17.58 5.94
N GLU A 66 -8.51 -16.33 6.38
CA GLU A 66 -8.80 -15.14 5.57
C GLU A 66 -8.05 -15.19 4.23
N LEU A 67 -8.73 -14.74 3.17
CA LEU A 67 -8.15 -14.62 1.84
C LEU A 67 -6.95 -13.65 1.90
N ALA A 68 -5.93 -13.94 1.09
CA ALA A 68 -4.76 -13.08 0.96
C ALA A 68 -5.18 -11.63 0.67
N LEU A 69 -4.49 -10.67 1.28
CA LEU A 69 -4.66 -9.26 0.97
C LEU A 69 -4.28 -9.04 -0.50
N GLU A 70 -5.28 -8.89 -1.37
CA GLU A 70 -5.05 -8.69 -2.80
C GLU A 70 -4.45 -7.31 -3.04
N LEU A 71 -3.17 -7.29 -3.40
CA LEU A 71 -2.53 -6.06 -3.86
C LEU A 71 -2.94 -5.78 -5.29
N SER A 72 -3.69 -4.70 -5.49
CA SER A 72 -4.10 -4.25 -6.82
C SER A 72 -2.92 -3.71 -7.64
N GLY A 73 -2.98 -3.91 -8.95
CA GLY A 73 -2.06 -3.37 -9.97
C GLY A 73 -0.63 -3.93 -9.98
N ASP A 74 0.10 -3.59 -11.06
CA ASP A 74 1.44 -4.10 -11.34
C ASP A 74 2.52 -3.50 -10.43
N VAL A 75 3.64 -4.21 -10.33
CA VAL A 75 4.84 -3.72 -9.65
C VAL A 75 5.45 -2.58 -10.51
N PRO A 76 5.72 -1.38 -9.93
CA PRO A 76 6.39 -0.30 -10.65
C PRO A 76 7.78 -0.68 -11.16
N ASP A 77 8.28 0.04 -12.16
CA ASP A 77 9.64 -0.15 -12.66
C ASP A 77 10.67 0.27 -11.59
N PRO A 78 11.57 -0.62 -11.13
CA PRO A 78 12.64 -0.25 -10.20
C PRO A 78 13.60 0.82 -10.74
N ALA A 79 13.68 1.02 -12.06
CA ALA A 79 14.51 2.06 -12.68
C ALA A 79 13.87 3.46 -12.62
N ASP A 80 12.56 3.53 -12.41
CA ASP A 80 11.79 4.78 -12.26
C ASP A 80 10.79 4.63 -11.09
N PRO A 81 11.29 4.57 -9.84
CA PRO A 81 10.44 4.30 -8.68
C PRO A 81 9.47 5.45 -8.41
N PRO A 82 8.29 5.17 -7.85
CA PRO A 82 7.36 6.21 -7.42
C PRO A 82 8.01 7.20 -6.44
N ALA A 83 7.60 8.47 -6.51
CA ALA A 83 8.02 9.47 -5.54
C ALA A 83 7.47 9.19 -4.13
N GLY A 84 8.21 9.61 -3.10
CA GLY A 84 7.81 9.38 -1.71
C GLY A 84 8.02 7.93 -1.26
N CYS A 85 7.03 7.35 -0.60
CA CYS A 85 7.02 5.94 -0.22
C CYS A 85 6.89 5.06 -1.47
N SER A 86 7.92 4.27 -1.78
CA SER A 86 7.94 3.39 -2.96
C SER A 86 6.71 2.47 -3.09
N PHE A 87 6.10 2.06 -1.98
CA PHE A 87 4.91 1.19 -1.95
C PHE A 87 3.56 1.94 -2.06
N HIS A 88 3.52 3.28 -2.06
CA HIS A 88 2.28 4.06 -1.95
C HIS A 88 1.27 3.79 -3.07
N THR A 89 1.73 3.31 -4.24
CA THR A 89 0.88 3.02 -5.40
C THR A 89 0.08 1.73 -5.25
N ARG A 90 0.49 0.83 -4.35
CA ARG A 90 -0.14 -0.49 -4.11
C ARG A 90 -0.56 -0.69 -2.65
N CYS A 91 -0.21 0.23 -1.77
CA CYS A 91 -0.50 0.14 -0.35
C CYS A 91 -2.02 0.30 -0.10
N PRO A 92 -2.68 -0.64 0.60
CA PRO A 92 -4.10 -0.50 0.97
C PRO A 92 -4.32 0.44 2.17
N ARG A 93 -3.24 0.84 2.86
CA ARG A 93 -3.27 1.70 4.04
C ARG A 93 -2.60 3.05 3.75
N VAL A 94 -2.79 3.62 2.56
CA VAL A 94 -2.25 4.97 2.28
C VAL A 94 -2.90 5.99 3.22
N ILE A 95 -2.16 7.03 3.57
CA ILE A 95 -2.66 8.08 4.45
C ILE A 95 -3.35 9.16 3.59
N PRO A 96 -4.64 9.44 3.82
CA PRO A 96 -5.37 10.51 3.14
C PRO A 96 -4.75 11.90 3.29
N PRO A 97 -4.97 12.81 2.32
CA PRO A 97 -4.72 14.23 2.50
C PRO A 97 -5.51 14.77 3.70
N GLU A 98 -4.92 15.71 4.44
CA GLU A 98 -5.59 16.38 5.57
C GLU A 98 -6.75 17.28 5.10
N GLU A 99 -6.73 17.68 3.83
CA GLU A 99 -7.71 18.57 3.23
C GLU A 99 -9.08 17.93 2.99
N TYR A 100 -9.20 16.59 3.08
CA TYR A 100 -10.43 15.84 2.81
C TYR A 100 -10.71 14.79 3.89
N GLU A 101 -11.96 14.70 4.33
CA GLU A 101 -12.41 13.62 5.20
C GLU A 101 -12.74 12.37 4.36
N MET A 102 -11.80 11.43 4.29
CA MET A 102 -11.98 10.15 3.60
C MET A 102 -11.18 9.01 4.23
N SER A 103 -11.62 7.78 4.00
CA SER A 103 -10.92 6.60 4.51
C SER A 103 -9.68 6.25 3.67
N SER A 104 -8.71 5.57 4.29
CA SER A 104 -7.55 5.00 3.58
C SER A 104 -7.95 4.01 2.49
N GLU A 105 -9.04 3.27 2.70
CA GLU A 105 -9.61 2.32 1.73
C GLU A 105 -10.10 3.06 0.48
N THR A 106 -10.92 4.10 0.65
CA THR A 106 -11.40 4.93 -0.46
C THR A 106 -10.24 5.55 -1.23
N LEU A 107 -9.21 6.04 -0.54
CA LEU A 107 -8.05 6.59 -1.23
C LEU A 107 -7.23 5.51 -1.98
N ALA A 108 -7.10 4.30 -1.43
CA ALA A 108 -6.46 3.19 -2.12
C ALA A 108 -7.21 2.83 -3.42
N GLN A 109 -8.54 2.85 -3.40
CA GLN A 109 -9.40 2.65 -4.57
C GLN A 109 -9.22 3.78 -5.60
N VAL A 110 -9.15 5.05 -5.16
CA VAL A 110 -8.83 6.19 -6.02
C VAL A 110 -7.45 6.01 -6.68
N ILE A 111 -6.44 5.55 -5.94
CA ILE A 111 -5.10 5.27 -6.47
C ILE A 111 -5.15 4.11 -7.49
N ALA A 112 -5.99 3.10 -7.28
CA ALA A 112 -6.21 2.04 -8.27
C ALA A 112 -6.80 2.61 -9.58
N LEU A 113 -7.81 3.48 -9.49
CA LEU A 113 -8.38 4.16 -10.66
C LEU A 113 -7.34 5.02 -11.38
N ARG A 114 -6.54 5.82 -10.66
CA ARG A 114 -5.48 6.65 -11.25
C ARG A 114 -4.45 5.81 -12.02
N ARG A 115 -4.10 4.64 -11.51
CA ARG A 115 -3.17 3.72 -12.19
C ARG A 115 -3.80 3.12 -13.45
N ALA A 116 -5.07 2.72 -13.38
CA ALA A 116 -5.78 2.19 -14.55
C ALA A 116 -5.90 3.26 -15.66
N LEU A 117 -6.14 4.52 -15.30
CA LEU A 117 -6.13 5.64 -16.24
C LEU A 117 -4.75 5.83 -16.88
N ALA A 118 -3.69 5.84 -16.08
CA ALA A 118 -2.32 5.95 -16.58
C ALA A 118 -1.91 4.77 -17.49
N ALA A 119 -2.46 3.58 -17.24
CA ALA A 119 -2.24 2.38 -18.06
C ALA A 119 -3.17 2.30 -19.28
N GLY A 120 -4.18 3.17 -19.40
CA GLY A 120 -5.20 3.12 -20.45
C GLY A 120 -6.07 1.85 -20.39
N THR A 121 -6.32 1.32 -19.19
CA THR A 121 -7.09 0.07 -18.98
C THR A 121 -8.53 0.29 -18.50
N VAL A 122 -8.95 1.55 -18.37
CA VAL A 122 -10.33 1.91 -18.00
C VAL A 122 -11.25 1.78 -19.23
N ASP A 123 -12.48 1.31 -19.01
CA ASP A 123 -13.49 1.23 -20.07
C ASP A 123 -14.15 2.59 -20.31
N ASP A 124 -13.88 3.19 -21.47
CA ASP A 124 -14.41 4.49 -21.90
C ASP A 124 -15.92 4.49 -22.15
N HIS A 125 -16.57 3.32 -22.19
CA HIS A 125 -18.01 3.20 -22.44
C HIS A 125 -18.82 3.02 -21.15
N ALA A 126 -18.15 2.96 -19.99
CA ALA A 126 -18.78 2.87 -18.68
C ALA A 126 -19.33 4.24 -18.25
N ASP A 127 -20.56 4.27 -17.70
CA ASP A 127 -21.04 5.47 -17.04
C ASP A 127 -20.30 5.72 -15.70
N ALA A 128 -20.44 6.93 -15.14
CA ALA A 128 -19.73 7.32 -13.92
C ALA A 128 -20.01 6.38 -12.72
N ALA A 129 -21.22 5.82 -12.62
CA ALA A 129 -21.57 4.87 -11.57
C ALA A 129 -20.87 3.53 -11.76
N THR A 130 -20.79 3.05 -13.01
CA THR A 130 -20.09 1.83 -13.40
C THR A 130 -18.58 1.98 -13.18
N VAL A 131 -18.00 3.15 -13.50
CA VAL A 131 -16.60 3.46 -13.18
C VAL A 131 -16.36 3.35 -11.68
N ARG A 132 -17.19 3.99 -10.83
CA ARG A 132 -17.01 3.88 -9.37
C ARG A 132 -17.11 2.43 -8.89
N ALA A 133 -18.13 1.70 -9.34
CA ALA A 133 -18.33 0.30 -8.96
C ALA A 133 -17.18 -0.62 -9.41
N ALA A 134 -16.59 -0.38 -10.59
CA ALA A 134 -15.46 -1.19 -11.10
C ALA A 134 -14.19 -1.08 -10.25
N PHE A 135 -14.07 -0.04 -9.43
CA PHE A 135 -12.95 0.18 -8.52
C PHE A 135 -13.38 0.17 -7.04
N ASP A 136 -14.55 -0.39 -6.74
CA ASP A 136 -15.14 -0.48 -5.41
C ASP A 136 -15.34 0.87 -4.69
N LEU A 137 -15.33 1.97 -5.46
CA LEU A 137 -15.51 3.32 -4.91
C LEU A 137 -16.95 3.53 -4.41
N PRO A 138 -17.15 4.17 -3.25
CA PRO A 138 -18.47 4.51 -2.77
C PRO A 138 -19.25 5.37 -3.77
N ALA A 139 -20.55 5.11 -3.88
CA ALA A 139 -21.44 5.90 -4.74
C ALA A 139 -21.43 7.39 -4.38
N THR A 140 -21.27 7.70 -3.09
CA THR A 140 -21.13 9.05 -2.53
C THR A 140 -20.15 9.04 -1.36
N LEU A 141 -19.39 10.11 -1.18
CA LEU A 141 -18.56 10.36 0.01
C LEU A 141 -19.28 11.27 1.02
N GLU A 142 -18.93 11.16 2.29
CA GLU A 142 -19.47 12.02 3.35
C GLU A 142 -18.99 13.48 3.20
N ASP A 143 -17.71 13.66 2.86
CA ASP A 143 -17.15 14.94 2.49
C ASP A 143 -17.65 15.35 1.09
N SER A 144 -18.51 16.36 1.04
CA SER A 144 -19.10 16.87 -0.20
C SER A 144 -18.08 17.45 -1.19
N ALA A 145 -16.96 18.00 -0.71
CA ALA A 145 -15.92 18.55 -1.57
C ALA A 145 -15.12 17.41 -2.20
N ALA A 146 -14.78 16.37 -1.43
CA ALA A 146 -14.18 15.16 -1.96
C ALA A 146 -15.13 14.45 -2.94
N ASP A 147 -16.42 14.34 -2.60
CA ASP A 147 -17.41 13.68 -3.45
C ASP A 147 -17.55 14.40 -4.80
N SER A 148 -17.59 15.73 -4.79
CA SER A 148 -17.65 16.53 -6.02
C SER A 148 -16.45 16.28 -6.93
N VAL A 149 -15.23 16.24 -6.37
CA VAL A 149 -14.02 15.96 -7.16
C VAL A 149 -14.07 14.55 -7.76
N LEU A 150 -14.51 13.56 -6.98
CA LEU A 150 -14.59 12.18 -7.45
C LEU A 150 -15.72 11.98 -8.49
N ALA A 151 -16.84 12.68 -8.32
CA ALA A 151 -17.94 12.68 -9.28
C ALA A 151 -17.54 13.33 -10.61
N ASP A 152 -16.83 14.47 -10.56
CA ASP A 152 -16.29 15.14 -11.74
C ASP A 152 -15.27 14.25 -12.46
N ALA A 153 -14.38 13.60 -11.73
CA ALA A 153 -13.42 12.66 -12.28
C ALA A 153 -14.11 11.47 -12.97
N ALA A 154 -15.07 10.82 -12.32
CA ALA A 154 -15.82 9.70 -12.90
C ALA A 154 -16.62 10.12 -14.14
N THR A 155 -17.17 11.34 -14.15
CA THR A 155 -17.84 11.92 -15.32
C THR A 155 -16.87 12.14 -16.48
N ALA A 156 -15.66 12.63 -16.21
CA ALA A 156 -14.62 12.81 -17.22
C ALA A 156 -14.18 11.46 -17.82
N VAL A 157 -14.01 10.42 -16.99
CA VAL A 157 -13.75 9.05 -17.47
C VAL A 157 -14.84 8.56 -18.40
N ALA A 158 -16.11 8.70 -18.00
CA ALA A 158 -17.27 8.29 -18.80
C ALA A 158 -17.40 9.07 -20.13
N ALA A 159 -16.75 10.23 -20.23
CA ALA A 159 -16.67 11.02 -21.45
C ALA A 159 -15.43 10.68 -22.32
N GLY A 160 -14.60 9.72 -21.90
CA GLY A 160 -13.32 9.40 -22.53
C GLY A 160 -12.21 10.45 -22.28
N ASP A 161 -12.43 11.39 -21.36
CA ASP A 161 -11.48 12.45 -21.03
C ASP A 161 -10.59 12.05 -19.85
N HIS A 162 -9.63 11.16 -20.15
CA HIS A 162 -8.69 10.64 -19.14
C HIS A 162 -7.73 11.69 -18.60
N GLU A 163 -7.44 12.72 -19.40
CA GLU A 163 -6.59 13.84 -19.01
C GLU A 163 -7.26 14.62 -17.88
N THR A 164 -8.50 15.08 -18.10
CA THR A 164 -9.28 15.78 -17.07
C THR A 164 -9.50 14.88 -15.84
N ALA A 165 -9.83 13.59 -16.03
CA ALA A 165 -9.98 12.67 -14.91
C ALA A 165 -8.70 12.57 -14.06
N THR A 166 -7.54 12.45 -14.70
CA THR A 166 -6.25 12.38 -14.02
C THR A 166 -5.92 13.66 -13.26
N GLU A 167 -6.21 14.82 -13.85
CA GLU A 167 -6.03 16.13 -13.20
C GLU A 167 -6.92 16.27 -11.96
N ARG A 168 -8.20 15.88 -12.04
CA ARG A 168 -9.13 15.93 -10.90
C ARG A 168 -8.66 15.04 -9.75
N LEU A 169 -8.30 13.80 -10.05
CA LEU A 169 -7.82 12.84 -9.04
C LEU A 169 -6.46 13.21 -8.44
N ALA A 170 -5.72 14.17 -9.04
CA ALA A 170 -4.51 14.70 -8.45
C ALA A 170 -4.75 15.48 -7.15
N ALA A 171 -5.98 15.96 -6.91
CA ALA A 171 -6.36 16.61 -5.65
C ALA A 171 -6.21 15.68 -4.43
N PHE A 172 -6.35 14.38 -4.61
CA PHE A 172 -6.23 13.37 -3.54
C PHE A 172 -4.78 12.89 -3.36
N GLU A 173 -3.85 13.82 -3.20
CA GLU A 173 -2.45 13.47 -3.02
C GLU A 173 -2.18 12.99 -1.59
N SER A 174 -1.75 11.73 -1.44
CA SER A 174 -1.46 11.13 -0.14
C SER A 174 -0.16 11.66 0.48
N VAL A 175 -0.08 11.64 1.82
CA VAL A 175 1.18 11.90 2.55
C VAL A 175 2.29 10.97 2.07
N CYS A 176 1.94 9.71 1.81
CA CYS A 176 2.85 8.68 1.32
C CYS A 176 3.43 8.98 -0.07
N ARG A 177 2.77 9.76 -0.92
CA ARG A 177 3.33 10.17 -2.22
C ARG A 177 4.24 11.39 -2.06
N ARG A 178 3.90 12.31 -1.15
CA ARG A 178 4.64 13.56 -0.92
C ARG A 178 5.99 13.32 -0.23
N ARG A 179 6.06 12.35 0.67
CA ARG A 179 7.25 12.08 1.50
C ARG A 179 7.58 10.58 1.51
N GLY A 180 8.88 10.28 1.55
CA GLY A 180 9.38 8.93 1.80
C GLY A 180 9.58 8.72 3.30
N PRO A 181 9.12 7.58 3.88
CA PRO A 181 9.34 7.28 5.28
C PRO A 181 10.77 6.78 5.52
N ASP A 182 11.38 7.20 6.63
CA ASP A 182 12.66 6.65 7.08
C ASP A 182 12.48 5.29 7.77
N LEU A 183 13.50 4.43 7.69
CA LEU A 183 13.53 3.17 8.41
C LEU A 183 13.74 3.41 9.92
N GLN A 184 12.64 3.52 10.67
CA GLN A 184 12.65 3.88 12.09
C GLN A 184 12.34 2.68 13.00
N SER A 185 12.73 2.77 14.28
CA SER A 185 12.46 1.71 15.26
C SER A 185 10.98 1.69 15.65
N VAL A 186 10.37 0.51 15.58
CA VAL A 186 8.96 0.23 15.90
C VAL A 186 8.82 -0.78 17.05
N GLY A 187 9.89 -0.94 17.82
CA GLY A 187 9.99 -1.88 18.92
C GLY A 187 11.38 -2.53 19.03
N PRO A 188 11.62 -3.36 20.06
CA PRO A 188 12.91 -4.00 20.29
C PRO A 188 13.38 -4.83 19.10
N GLY A 189 14.48 -4.43 18.48
CA GLY A 189 15.06 -5.12 17.32
C GLY A 189 14.24 -5.04 16.04
N ARG A 190 13.20 -4.19 15.99
CA ARG A 190 12.28 -4.03 14.87
C ARG A 190 12.40 -2.63 14.27
N GLN A 191 12.41 -2.55 12.94
CA GLN A 191 12.37 -1.29 12.20
C GLN A 191 11.41 -1.39 11.03
N ALA A 192 10.70 -0.31 10.71
CA ALA A 192 9.83 -0.23 9.54
C ALA A 192 9.86 1.17 8.92
N ALA A 193 9.87 1.24 7.59
CA ALA A 193 9.79 2.48 6.82
C ALA A 193 8.33 2.75 6.43
N CYS A 194 7.51 3.24 7.35
CA CYS A 194 6.11 3.57 7.10
C CYS A 194 5.66 4.76 7.94
N HIS A 195 4.92 5.69 7.32
CA HIS A 195 4.42 6.90 7.99
C HIS A 195 3.44 6.61 9.13
N HIS A 196 2.80 5.44 9.17
CA HIS A 196 1.99 5.00 10.32
C HIS A 196 2.79 4.84 11.62
N HIS A 197 4.13 4.81 11.55
CA HIS A 197 5.00 4.75 12.73
C HIS A 197 5.75 6.06 12.99
N ASP A 198 5.48 7.11 12.22
CA ASP A 198 6.15 8.39 12.42
C ASP A 198 5.82 8.93 13.81
N ARG A 199 6.87 9.15 14.59
CA ARG A 199 6.78 9.67 15.96
C ARG A 199 6.27 11.11 16.04
N GLU A 200 6.06 11.78 14.90
CA GLU A 200 5.48 13.12 14.81
C GLU A 200 3.95 13.14 14.88
N THR A 201 3.31 11.99 15.03
CA THR A 201 1.88 11.88 15.32
C THR A 201 1.65 11.32 16.73
N ASP A 202 1.97 12.13 17.75
CA ASP A 202 1.27 12.08 19.05
C ASP A 202 -0.20 12.44 18.78
N TRP A 203 -1.00 11.48 18.32
CA TRP A 203 -2.44 11.56 18.46
C TRP A 203 -2.75 11.26 19.94
N PRO A 204 -3.42 12.16 20.68
CA PRO A 204 -3.79 11.87 22.06
C PRO A 204 -4.67 10.63 22.07
N GLU A 205 -4.22 9.59 22.76
CA GLU A 205 -5.00 8.39 23.06
C GLU A 205 -6.35 8.82 23.64
N SER A 206 -7.43 8.41 22.98
CA SER A 206 -8.82 8.55 23.46
C SER A 206 -9.26 7.27 24.17
#